data_AF-Q479W9-F1
#
_entry.id   AF-Q479W9-F1
#
_cell.length_a   1.000
_cell.length_b   1.000
_cell.length_c   1.000
_cell.angle_alpha   90.00
_cell.angle_beta   90.00
_cell.angle_gamma   90.00
#
_symmetry.space_group_name_H-M   'P 1'
#
loop_
_entity.id
_entity.type
_entity.pdbx_description
1 polymer ?
#
loop_
_entity_poly.entity_id
_entity_poly.type
_entity_poly.pdbx_seq_one_letter_code
_entity_poly.pdbx_strand_id
1 'polypeptide(L)'
;MASVNNSVAVVDDRPYFEKAVRFGLAQGILTPADIARMEADGPKGIVQIADHFGTAYLRTDLESAVARMANLISLYLEDFSNGDLRAAAMSLRDNTLLSHSRGGSEMLKRLHAMPGETSLHARRVDPLAQKIFVNERSFAFPLSVASYRAQVAQCQANQMRIDFARWLARQLNAKPDEYEDYSAEEVIRSAMLLLYAGAKTLEMPSKGEFIKLVEALRKKSFKPKPTTLDAFLREAPEAFEQMTRQAMQEFIDTALPRLKSPEKSADEILHAEAQGAYFVRDASEDDVVAYDRLVAKEWVRITKGNADDPAVLATIFLSVATGHPPKAAALLKEAKSIITTFREKGFDSKAVAAFIDEHAPFEQREDLKLMWSQDLRPDAEVHLADNDPQMPDAYMDRALKYFRQNCVANWKSSSR
;
A
#
# COMPACT_ATOMS: atom_id res chain seq x y z
N MET A 1 -26.49 -6.36 -59.44
CA MET A 1 -26.81 -6.03 -58.03
C MET A 1 -26.38 -7.22 -57.18
N ALA A 2 -25.32 -7.08 -56.39
CA ALA A 2 -24.87 -8.13 -55.47
C ALA A 2 -25.68 -8.02 -54.18
N SER A 3 -26.42 -9.08 -53.85
CA SER A 3 -27.12 -9.22 -52.58
C SER A 3 -26.09 -9.37 -51.46
N VAL A 4 -26.06 -8.41 -50.53
CA VAL A 4 -25.29 -8.50 -49.30
C VAL A 4 -26.11 -9.35 -48.32
N ASN A 5 -25.67 -10.58 -48.08
CA ASN A 5 -26.21 -11.42 -47.02
C ASN A 5 -25.72 -10.91 -45.66
N ASN A 6 -26.54 -10.09 -45.00
CA ASN A 6 -26.39 -9.80 -43.58
C ASN A 6 -26.81 -11.05 -42.78
N SER A 7 -25.84 -11.92 -42.46
CA SER A 7 -26.07 -12.99 -41.49
C SER A 7 -26.13 -12.39 -40.08
N VAL A 8 -27.33 -12.19 -39.55
CA VAL A 8 -27.52 -11.89 -38.12
C VAL A 8 -27.15 -13.15 -37.34
N ALA A 9 -26.02 -13.12 -36.64
CA ALA A 9 -25.68 -14.18 -35.70
C ALA A 9 -26.69 -14.16 -34.55
N VAL A 10 -27.54 -15.19 -34.47
CA VAL A 10 -28.42 -15.39 -33.32
C VAL A 10 -27.52 -15.73 -32.13
N VAL A 11 -27.41 -14.81 -31.17
CA VAL A 11 -26.71 -15.09 -29.91
C VAL A 11 -27.62 -16.00 -29.09
N ASP A 12 -27.16 -17.22 -28.82
CA ASP A 12 -27.83 -18.12 -27.87
C ASP A 12 -27.43 -17.68 -26.45
N ASP A 13 -28.35 -17.09 -25.71
CA ASP A 13 -28.12 -16.57 -24.35
C ASP A 13 -28.26 -17.63 -23.25
N ARG A 14 -28.52 -18.89 -23.60
CA ARG A 14 -28.64 -19.97 -22.60
C ARG A 14 -27.33 -20.18 -21.84
N PRO A 15 -27.41 -20.65 -20.58
CA PRO A 15 -26.24 -21.15 -19.85
C PRO A 15 -25.52 -22.24 -20.64
N TYR A 16 -24.19 -22.28 -20.55
CA TYR A 16 -23.38 -23.25 -21.31
C TYR A 16 -23.75 -24.71 -20.98
N PHE A 17 -24.16 -24.99 -19.74
CA PHE A 17 -24.70 -26.28 -19.35
C PHE A 17 -25.91 -26.70 -20.20
N GLU A 18 -26.89 -25.81 -20.39
CA GLU A 18 -28.08 -26.12 -21.20
C GLU A 18 -27.70 -26.35 -22.67
N LYS A 19 -26.79 -25.53 -23.22
CA LYS A 19 -26.28 -25.69 -24.58
C LYS A 19 -25.64 -27.07 -24.77
N ALA A 20 -24.80 -27.50 -23.83
CA ALA A 20 -24.13 -28.79 -23.86
C ALA A 20 -25.12 -29.96 -23.79
N VAL A 21 -26.14 -29.88 -22.92
CA VAL A 21 -27.20 -30.91 -22.82
C VAL A 21 -27.99 -31.01 -24.13
N ARG A 22 -28.45 -29.87 -24.68
CA ARG A 22 -29.22 -29.84 -25.92
C ARG A 22 -28.41 -30.38 -27.11
N PHE A 23 -27.15 -29.96 -27.22
CA PHE A 23 -26.23 -30.48 -28.23
C PHE A 23 -26.03 -31.99 -28.07
N GLY A 24 -25.77 -32.45 -26.84
CA GLY A 24 -25.56 -33.86 -26.54
C GLY A 24 -26.75 -34.74 -26.91
N LEU A 25 -27.98 -34.29 -26.64
CA LEU A 25 -29.21 -34.96 -27.05
C LEU A 25 -29.37 -34.97 -28.58
N ALA A 26 -29.18 -33.82 -29.24
CA ALA A 26 -29.33 -33.69 -30.68
C ALA A 26 -28.33 -34.55 -31.47
N GLN A 27 -27.13 -34.75 -30.91
CA GLN A 27 -26.05 -35.55 -31.51
C GLN A 27 -26.02 -37.00 -31.03
N GLY A 28 -26.97 -37.43 -30.18
CA GLY A 28 -27.01 -38.79 -29.63
C GLY A 28 -25.86 -39.14 -28.69
N ILE A 29 -25.14 -38.15 -28.16
CA ILE A 29 -24.06 -38.31 -27.18
C ILE A 29 -24.67 -38.59 -25.79
N LEU A 30 -25.75 -37.89 -25.47
CA LEU A 30 -26.53 -38.09 -24.24
C LEU A 30 -27.75 -38.95 -24.58
N THR A 31 -27.90 -40.05 -23.86
CA THR A 31 -29.05 -40.95 -23.96
C THR A 31 -30.13 -40.60 -22.92
N PRO A 32 -31.36 -41.12 -23.05
CA PRO A 32 -32.37 -40.98 -21.99
C PRO A 32 -31.90 -41.50 -20.62
N ALA A 33 -31.04 -42.53 -20.60
CA ALA A 33 -30.47 -43.06 -19.36
C ALA A 33 -29.48 -42.07 -18.71
N ASP A 34 -28.74 -41.30 -19.52
CA ASP A 34 -27.84 -40.25 -19.01
C ASP A 34 -28.64 -39.10 -18.40
N ILE A 35 -29.75 -38.70 -19.03
CA ILE A 35 -30.64 -37.66 -18.48
C ILE A 35 -31.28 -38.13 -17.16
N ALA A 36 -31.79 -39.37 -17.11
CA ALA A 36 -32.35 -39.94 -15.88
C ALA A 36 -31.32 -39.97 -14.73
N ARG A 37 -30.06 -40.26 -15.03
CA ARG A 37 -28.95 -40.19 -14.05
C ARG A 37 -28.72 -38.76 -13.56
N MET A 38 -28.71 -37.77 -14.47
CA MET A 38 -28.58 -36.35 -14.10
C MET A 38 -29.73 -35.87 -13.22
N GLU A 39 -30.98 -36.28 -13.53
CA GLU A 39 -32.17 -35.96 -12.74
C GLU A 39 -32.12 -36.57 -11.33
N ALA A 40 -31.58 -37.78 -11.19
CA ALA A 40 -31.39 -38.42 -9.89
C ALA A 40 -30.26 -37.76 -9.05
N ASP A 41 -29.20 -37.26 -9.70
CA ASP A 41 -28.06 -36.61 -9.04
C ASP A 41 -28.38 -35.17 -8.59
N GLY A 42 -29.18 -34.45 -9.38
CA GLY A 42 -29.48 -33.02 -9.19
C GLY A 42 -29.92 -32.64 -7.77
N PRO A 43 -30.96 -33.29 -7.19
CA PRO A 43 -31.48 -32.95 -5.87
C PRO A 43 -30.42 -32.97 -4.76
N LYS A 44 -29.49 -33.93 -4.79
CA LYS A 44 -28.42 -34.02 -3.79
C LYS A 44 -27.49 -32.82 -3.86
N GLY A 45 -27.13 -32.38 -5.07
CA GLY A 45 -26.30 -31.20 -5.28
C GLY A 45 -27.00 -29.92 -4.82
N ILE A 46 -28.29 -29.78 -5.11
CA ILE A 46 -29.11 -28.62 -4.72
C ILE A 46 -29.16 -28.49 -3.19
N VAL A 47 -29.47 -29.59 -2.48
CA VAL A 47 -29.53 -29.60 -1.01
C VAL A 47 -28.18 -29.22 -0.40
N GLN A 48 -27.07 -29.80 -0.90
CA GLN A 48 -25.73 -29.49 -0.39
C GLN A 48 -25.33 -28.02 -0.59
N ILE A 49 -25.68 -27.44 -1.74
CA ILE A 49 -25.41 -26.03 -2.03
C ILE A 49 -26.28 -25.12 -1.15
N ALA A 50 -27.56 -25.46 -0.96
CA ALA A 50 -28.47 -24.71 -0.10
C ALA A 50 -27.98 -24.69 1.36
N ASP A 51 -27.65 -25.85 1.94
CA ASP A 51 -27.10 -25.94 3.30
C ASP A 51 -25.75 -25.25 3.45
N HIS A 52 -24.94 -25.19 2.38
CA HIS A 52 -23.65 -24.52 2.43
C HIS A 52 -23.80 -22.99 2.56
N PHE A 53 -24.72 -22.36 1.82
CA PHE A 53 -24.87 -20.90 1.78
C PHE A 53 -26.04 -20.35 2.61
N GLY A 54 -26.96 -21.19 3.04
CA GLY A 54 -28.18 -20.85 3.79
C GLY A 54 -28.75 -22.08 4.47
N THR A 55 -29.93 -22.54 4.05
CA THR A 55 -30.60 -23.73 4.59
C THR A 55 -31.39 -24.50 3.52
N ALA A 56 -31.33 -25.83 3.53
CA ALA A 56 -32.13 -26.67 2.64
C ALA A 56 -33.63 -26.71 2.99
N TYR A 57 -34.05 -26.09 4.09
CA TYR A 57 -35.47 -26.04 4.49
C TYR A 57 -36.24 -24.87 3.89
N LEU A 58 -35.55 -23.88 3.29
CA LEU A 58 -36.19 -22.74 2.64
C LEU A 58 -36.25 -22.93 1.13
N ARG A 59 -37.45 -22.75 0.57
CA ARG A 59 -37.67 -22.83 -0.87
C ARG A 59 -36.81 -21.83 -1.65
N THR A 60 -36.67 -20.61 -1.14
CA THR A 60 -35.84 -19.56 -1.76
C THR A 60 -34.38 -19.99 -1.89
N ASP A 61 -33.85 -20.66 -0.86
CA ASP A 61 -32.45 -21.11 -0.84
C ASP A 61 -32.24 -22.29 -1.80
N LEU A 62 -33.22 -23.20 -1.90
CA LEU A 62 -33.22 -24.26 -2.89
C LEU A 62 -33.29 -23.73 -4.34
N GLU A 63 -34.12 -22.71 -4.60
CA GLU A 63 -34.22 -22.06 -5.92
C GLU A 63 -32.90 -21.35 -6.28
N SER A 64 -32.28 -20.63 -5.33
CA SER A 64 -30.94 -20.09 -5.50
C SER A 64 -29.89 -21.19 -5.74
N ALA A 65 -29.99 -22.32 -5.04
CA ALA A 65 -29.06 -23.44 -5.20
C ALA A 65 -29.16 -24.09 -6.59
N VAL A 66 -30.35 -24.17 -7.19
CA VAL A 66 -30.52 -24.60 -8.59
C VAL A 66 -29.75 -23.68 -9.55
N ALA A 67 -29.95 -22.37 -9.41
CA ALA A 67 -29.25 -21.38 -10.24
C ALA A 67 -27.73 -21.46 -10.06
N ARG A 68 -27.25 -21.60 -8.82
CA ARG A 68 -25.82 -21.82 -8.50
C ARG A 68 -25.27 -23.05 -9.19
N MET A 69 -25.98 -24.17 -9.08
CA MET A 69 -25.54 -25.42 -9.67
C MET A 69 -25.39 -25.28 -11.19
N ALA A 70 -26.37 -24.69 -11.87
CA ALA A 70 -26.29 -24.44 -13.31
C ALA A 70 -25.13 -23.49 -13.69
N ASN A 71 -24.92 -22.41 -12.94
CA ASN A 71 -23.84 -21.45 -13.19
C ASN A 71 -22.45 -22.08 -13.00
N LEU A 72 -22.25 -22.83 -11.91
CA LEU A 72 -20.98 -23.50 -11.62
C LEU A 72 -20.64 -24.58 -12.63
N ILE A 73 -21.64 -25.38 -13.04
CA ILE A 73 -21.47 -26.40 -14.08
C ILE A 73 -21.15 -25.73 -15.42
N SER A 74 -21.85 -24.65 -15.77
CA SER A 74 -21.60 -23.89 -17.00
C SER A 74 -20.17 -23.34 -17.04
N LEU A 75 -19.74 -22.66 -15.98
CA LEU A 75 -18.38 -22.10 -15.88
C LEU A 75 -17.31 -23.18 -16.06
N TYR A 76 -17.47 -24.32 -15.36
CA TYR A 76 -16.51 -25.41 -15.44
C TYR A 76 -16.48 -26.07 -16.83
N LEU A 77 -17.64 -26.40 -17.39
CA LEU A 77 -17.72 -27.07 -18.68
C LEU A 77 -17.16 -26.20 -19.80
N GLU A 78 -17.51 -24.91 -19.81
CA GLU A 78 -17.06 -23.99 -20.84
C GLU A 78 -15.54 -23.78 -20.79
N ASP A 79 -14.97 -23.66 -19.59
CA ASP A 79 -13.53 -23.53 -19.42
C ASP A 79 -12.79 -24.81 -19.82
N PHE A 80 -13.23 -25.97 -19.32
CA PHE A 80 -12.63 -27.28 -19.59
C PHE A 80 -12.66 -27.65 -21.07
N SER A 81 -13.79 -27.43 -21.73
CA SER A 81 -13.97 -27.78 -23.15
C SER A 81 -13.45 -26.71 -24.11
N ASN A 82 -13.03 -25.56 -23.60
CA ASN A 82 -12.72 -24.37 -24.40
C ASN A 82 -13.86 -24.01 -25.38
N GLY A 83 -15.11 -24.17 -24.93
CA GLY A 83 -16.30 -23.90 -25.72
C GLY A 83 -16.77 -25.05 -26.63
N ASP A 84 -16.07 -26.19 -26.71
CA ASP A 84 -16.52 -27.34 -27.50
C ASP A 84 -17.70 -28.10 -26.85
N LEU A 85 -18.89 -27.90 -27.42
CA LEU A 85 -20.13 -28.53 -26.97
C LEU A 85 -20.10 -30.07 -27.05
N ARG A 86 -19.31 -30.66 -27.96
CA ARG A 86 -19.17 -32.12 -28.05
C ARG A 86 -18.38 -32.65 -26.86
N ALA A 87 -17.24 -32.03 -26.55
CA ALA A 87 -16.43 -32.37 -25.40
C ALA A 87 -17.21 -32.15 -24.08
N ALA A 88 -17.95 -31.05 -23.98
CA ALA A 88 -18.81 -30.78 -22.83
C ALA A 88 -19.92 -31.83 -22.66
N ALA A 89 -20.60 -32.22 -23.74
CA ALA A 89 -21.62 -33.28 -23.72
C ALA A 89 -21.02 -34.64 -23.34
N MET A 90 -19.82 -34.98 -23.82
CA MET A 90 -19.10 -36.19 -23.41
C MET A 90 -18.75 -36.15 -21.92
N SER A 91 -18.28 -35.01 -21.40
CA SER A 91 -18.00 -34.84 -19.97
C SER A 91 -19.25 -35.05 -19.11
N LEU A 92 -20.39 -34.53 -19.55
CA LEU A 92 -21.69 -34.74 -18.91
C LEU A 92 -22.17 -36.20 -18.95
N ARG A 93 -21.87 -36.93 -20.02
CA ARG A 93 -22.15 -38.38 -20.11
C ARG A 93 -21.28 -39.17 -19.13
N ASP A 94 -20.00 -38.81 -19.02
CA ASP A 94 -19.01 -39.64 -18.32
C ASP A 94 -18.90 -39.30 -16.83
N ASN A 95 -19.46 -38.17 -16.38
CA ASN A 95 -19.33 -37.68 -15.00
C ASN A 95 -20.67 -37.17 -14.42
N THR A 96 -20.70 -36.93 -13.10
CA THR A 96 -21.90 -36.48 -12.36
C THR A 96 -22.10 -34.97 -12.42
N LEU A 97 -23.32 -34.47 -12.23
CA LEU A 97 -23.53 -33.01 -12.09
C LEU A 97 -22.79 -32.43 -10.87
N LEU A 98 -22.66 -33.22 -9.80
CA LEU A 98 -21.99 -32.81 -8.56
C LEU A 98 -20.48 -32.59 -8.76
N SER A 99 -19.82 -33.43 -9.56
CA SER A 99 -18.40 -33.24 -9.86
C SER A 99 -18.15 -31.98 -10.68
N HIS A 100 -19.04 -31.66 -11.63
CA HIS A 100 -18.95 -30.43 -12.42
C HIS A 100 -19.23 -29.17 -11.57
N SER A 101 -20.26 -29.18 -10.72
CA SER A 101 -20.56 -28.04 -9.84
C SER A 101 -19.44 -27.81 -8.82
N ARG A 102 -18.86 -28.88 -8.26
CA ARG A 102 -17.67 -28.80 -7.43
C ARG A 102 -16.48 -28.24 -8.21
N GLY A 103 -16.26 -28.67 -9.45
CA GLY A 103 -15.21 -28.15 -10.33
C GLY A 103 -15.30 -26.63 -10.48
N GLY A 104 -16.49 -26.11 -10.78
CA GLY A 104 -16.73 -24.66 -10.86
C GLY A 104 -16.50 -23.94 -9.53
N SER A 105 -16.92 -24.55 -8.40
CA SER A 105 -16.68 -23.97 -7.07
C SER A 105 -15.19 -23.88 -6.75
N GLU A 106 -14.42 -24.93 -7.06
CA GLU A 106 -12.97 -24.94 -6.87
C GLU A 106 -12.25 -23.94 -7.78
N MET A 107 -12.73 -23.72 -9.00
CA MET A 107 -12.22 -22.65 -9.88
C MET A 107 -12.34 -21.28 -9.23
N LEU A 108 -13.51 -20.97 -8.63
CA LEU A 108 -13.73 -19.70 -7.93
C LEU A 108 -12.87 -19.57 -6.66
N LYS A 109 -12.73 -20.66 -5.88
CA LYS A 109 -11.86 -20.66 -4.69
C LYS A 109 -10.39 -20.43 -5.04
N ARG A 110 -9.90 -21.07 -6.11
CA ARG A 110 -8.54 -20.86 -6.63
C ARG A 110 -8.34 -19.42 -7.07
N LEU A 111 -9.28 -18.86 -7.82
CA LEU A 111 -9.22 -17.46 -8.25
C LEU A 111 -9.12 -16.52 -7.04
N HIS A 112 -9.94 -16.72 -6.00
CA HIS A 112 -9.88 -15.93 -4.78
C HIS A 112 -8.54 -16.06 -4.03
N ALA A 113 -7.88 -17.21 -4.11
CA ALA A 113 -6.57 -17.41 -3.48
C ALA A 113 -5.43 -16.70 -4.22
N MET A 114 -5.58 -16.44 -5.53
CA MET A 114 -4.58 -15.78 -6.37
C MET A 114 -4.53 -14.25 -6.17
N PRO A 115 -3.39 -13.59 -6.48
CA PRO A 115 -3.22 -12.17 -6.17
C PRO A 115 -4.05 -11.20 -7.00
N GLY A 116 -5.03 -10.58 -6.35
CA GLY A 116 -5.78 -9.45 -6.91
C GLY A 116 -4.97 -8.15 -6.98
N GLU A 117 -3.92 -8.02 -6.18
CA GLU A 117 -3.02 -6.88 -6.12
C GLU A 117 -1.56 -7.33 -5.93
N THR A 118 -0.62 -6.39 -6.02
CA THR A 118 0.83 -6.62 -6.01
C THR A 118 1.49 -6.36 -4.65
N SER A 119 0.72 -6.30 -3.56
CA SER A 119 1.28 -6.19 -2.21
C SER A 119 2.09 -7.44 -1.84
N LEU A 120 3.20 -7.25 -1.13
CA LEU A 120 4.16 -8.31 -0.79
C LEU A 120 3.82 -9.06 0.49
N HIS A 121 2.80 -8.60 1.24
CA HIS A 121 2.39 -9.17 2.51
C HIS A 121 2.11 -10.66 2.40
N ALA A 122 2.37 -11.38 3.49
CA ALA A 122 2.08 -12.80 3.57
C ALA A 122 0.58 -13.05 3.47
N ARG A 123 0.16 -13.62 2.33
CA ARG A 123 -1.26 -13.91 2.12
C ARG A 123 -1.75 -15.06 2.97
N ARG A 124 -2.93 -14.87 3.56
CA ARG A 124 -3.73 -15.93 4.16
C ARG A 124 -5.12 -15.90 3.56
N VAL A 125 -5.62 -17.05 3.12
CA VAL A 125 -7.00 -17.16 2.64
C VAL A 125 -7.92 -17.12 3.85
N ASP A 126 -8.74 -16.08 3.95
CA ASP A 126 -9.85 -16.04 4.91
C ASP A 126 -10.99 -16.94 4.41
N PRO A 127 -11.35 -18.02 5.14
CA PRO A 127 -12.45 -18.90 4.76
C PRO A 127 -13.80 -18.18 4.65
N LEU A 128 -14.04 -17.13 5.46
CA LEU A 128 -15.31 -16.39 5.42
C LEU A 128 -15.39 -15.51 4.18
N ALA A 129 -14.35 -14.71 3.90
CA ALA A 129 -14.26 -13.94 2.67
C ALA A 129 -14.35 -14.84 1.43
N GLN A 130 -13.66 -15.98 1.42
CA GLN A 130 -13.75 -16.93 0.30
C GLN A 130 -15.18 -17.47 0.13
N LYS A 131 -15.86 -17.82 1.23
CA LYS A 131 -17.27 -18.26 1.16
C LYS A 131 -18.17 -17.17 0.59
N ILE A 132 -18.01 -15.92 1.02
CA ILE A 132 -18.76 -14.77 0.49
C ILE A 132 -18.48 -14.58 -1.00
N PHE A 133 -17.22 -14.63 -1.42
CA PHE A 133 -16.84 -14.52 -2.83
C PHE A 133 -17.49 -15.61 -3.70
N VAL A 134 -17.39 -16.88 -3.28
CA VAL A 134 -18.02 -17.99 -4.03
C VAL A 134 -19.54 -17.85 -4.04
N ASN A 135 -20.14 -17.36 -2.95
CA ASN A 135 -21.56 -17.06 -2.87
C ASN A 135 -21.97 -16.00 -3.92
N GLU A 136 -21.25 -14.89 -4.01
CA GLU A 136 -21.56 -13.85 -4.99
C GLU A 136 -21.36 -14.35 -6.43
N ARG A 137 -20.23 -15.00 -6.70
CA ARG A 137 -19.82 -15.42 -8.05
C ARG A 137 -20.51 -16.66 -8.59
N SER A 138 -21.32 -17.33 -7.77
CA SER A 138 -22.16 -18.45 -8.24
C SER A 138 -23.63 -18.08 -8.44
N PHE A 139 -24.10 -16.91 -7.97
CA PHE A 139 -25.52 -16.54 -8.08
C PHE A 139 -25.78 -15.07 -8.39
N ALA A 140 -25.36 -14.14 -7.51
CA ALA A 140 -25.70 -12.73 -7.65
C ALA A 140 -24.97 -12.08 -8.83
N PHE A 141 -23.70 -12.43 -9.00
CA PHE A 141 -22.81 -11.89 -10.04
C PHE A 141 -22.00 -13.02 -10.70
N PRO A 142 -22.67 -13.95 -11.42
CA PRO A 142 -22.01 -15.11 -11.99
C PRO A 142 -20.95 -14.69 -13.00
N LEU A 143 -19.79 -15.35 -12.96
CA LEU A 143 -18.72 -15.09 -13.93
C LEU A 143 -18.99 -15.86 -15.23
N SER A 144 -18.90 -15.16 -16.36
CA SER A 144 -18.68 -15.82 -17.64
C SER A 144 -17.28 -16.44 -17.70
N VAL A 145 -17.06 -17.44 -18.57
CA VAL A 145 -15.71 -18.00 -18.77
C VAL A 145 -14.71 -16.93 -19.20
N ALA A 146 -15.14 -15.96 -20.02
CA ALA A 146 -14.29 -14.88 -20.49
C ALA A 146 -13.84 -13.98 -19.33
N SER A 147 -14.78 -13.58 -18.48
CA SER A 147 -14.48 -12.78 -17.28
C SER A 147 -13.61 -13.56 -16.28
N TYR A 148 -13.87 -14.85 -16.09
CA TYR A 148 -13.05 -15.71 -15.23
C TYR A 148 -11.59 -15.78 -15.73
N ARG A 149 -11.40 -16.09 -17.02
CA ARG A 149 -10.06 -16.17 -17.64
C ARG A 149 -9.32 -14.84 -17.59
N ALA A 150 -10.02 -13.72 -17.81
CA ALA A 150 -9.43 -12.40 -17.68
C ALA A 150 -8.95 -12.12 -16.25
N GLN A 151 -9.74 -12.46 -15.23
CA GLN A 151 -9.34 -12.31 -13.83
C GLN A 151 -8.18 -13.24 -13.45
N VAL A 152 -8.17 -14.50 -13.93
CA VAL A 152 -7.05 -15.42 -13.74
C VAL A 152 -5.77 -14.85 -14.35
N ALA A 153 -5.84 -14.36 -15.60
CA ALA A 153 -4.69 -13.77 -16.28
C ALA A 153 -4.16 -12.53 -15.54
N GLN A 154 -5.06 -11.66 -15.05
CA GLN A 154 -4.68 -10.52 -14.22
C GLN A 154 -3.97 -10.98 -12.93
N CYS A 155 -4.52 -11.98 -12.25
CA CYS A 155 -3.90 -12.48 -11.02
C CYS A 155 -2.55 -13.17 -11.28
N GLN A 156 -2.38 -13.84 -12.41
CA GLN A 156 -1.09 -14.39 -12.83
C GLN A 156 -0.07 -13.29 -13.12
N ALA A 157 -0.47 -12.19 -13.75
CA ALA A 157 0.39 -11.04 -13.97
C ALA A 157 0.82 -10.40 -12.63
N ASN A 158 -0.11 -10.25 -11.68
CA ASN A 158 0.20 -9.78 -10.33
C ASN A 158 1.18 -10.73 -9.61
N GLN A 159 0.97 -12.04 -9.70
CA GLN A 159 1.88 -13.03 -9.12
C GLN A 159 3.29 -12.91 -9.72
N MET A 160 3.41 -12.81 -11.05
CA MET A 160 4.69 -12.60 -11.72
C MET A 160 5.38 -11.32 -11.26
N ARG A 161 4.61 -10.24 -11.05
CA ARG A 161 5.11 -8.96 -10.55
C ARG A 161 5.63 -9.06 -9.11
N ILE A 162 4.90 -9.76 -8.24
CA ILE A 162 5.32 -10.06 -6.85
C ILE A 162 6.61 -10.89 -6.85
N ASP A 163 6.68 -11.94 -7.66
CA ASP A 163 7.85 -12.83 -7.71
C ASP A 163 9.09 -12.08 -8.26
N PHE A 164 8.88 -11.20 -9.23
CA PHE A 164 9.93 -10.32 -9.75
C PHE A 164 10.45 -9.34 -8.69
N ALA A 165 9.58 -8.68 -7.93
CA ALA A 165 9.99 -7.79 -6.85
C ALA A 165 10.77 -8.54 -5.75
N ARG A 166 10.29 -9.72 -5.34
CA ARG A 166 10.97 -10.59 -4.37
C ARG A 166 12.33 -11.06 -4.88
N TRP A 167 12.44 -11.35 -6.18
CA TRP A 167 13.72 -11.68 -6.80
C TRP A 167 14.69 -10.50 -6.73
N LEU A 168 14.28 -9.28 -7.13
CA LEU A 168 15.10 -8.08 -7.02
C LEU A 168 15.56 -7.82 -5.58
N ALA A 169 14.65 -7.90 -4.61
CA ALA A 169 14.96 -7.71 -3.20
C ALA A 169 16.05 -8.69 -2.73
N ARG A 170 15.94 -9.98 -3.08
CA ARG A 170 16.96 -10.99 -2.74
C ARG A 170 18.30 -10.72 -3.43
N GLN A 171 18.30 -10.36 -4.71
CA GLN A 171 19.52 -10.04 -5.44
C GLN A 171 20.22 -8.79 -4.91
N LEU A 172 19.46 -7.90 -4.25
CA LEU A 172 19.92 -6.67 -3.62
C LEU A 172 19.94 -6.78 -2.09
N ASN A 173 20.16 -7.99 -1.56
CA ASN A 173 20.43 -8.28 -0.15
C ASN A 173 19.38 -7.75 0.86
N ALA A 174 18.10 -7.67 0.47
CA ALA A 174 17.00 -7.38 1.38
C ALA A 174 16.32 -8.68 1.85
N LYS A 175 16.01 -8.76 3.13
CA LYS A 175 15.34 -9.89 3.77
C LYS A 175 13.82 -9.78 3.65
N PRO A 176 13.09 -10.90 3.64
CA PRO A 176 11.63 -10.91 3.49
C PRO A 176 10.85 -10.03 4.47
N ASP A 177 11.27 -10.00 5.73
CA ASP A 177 10.69 -9.20 6.81
C ASP A 177 10.85 -7.70 6.60
N GLU A 178 11.88 -7.25 5.87
CA GLU A 178 12.09 -5.82 5.61
C GLU A 178 11.09 -5.27 4.59
N TYR A 179 10.60 -6.07 3.64
CA TYR A 179 9.77 -5.59 2.53
C TYR A 179 8.34 -6.14 2.51
N GLU A 180 7.90 -6.89 3.53
CA GLU A 180 6.59 -7.54 3.52
C GLU A 180 5.41 -6.55 3.56
N ASP A 181 5.60 -5.36 4.14
CA ASP A 181 4.58 -4.32 4.22
C ASP A 181 4.52 -3.41 2.97
N TYR A 182 5.36 -3.69 1.97
CA TYR A 182 5.47 -2.89 0.74
C TYR A 182 4.72 -3.54 -0.44
N SER A 183 4.47 -2.75 -1.48
CA SER A 183 4.08 -3.24 -2.80
C SER A 183 5.29 -3.64 -3.64
N ALA A 184 5.05 -4.50 -4.64
CA ALA A 184 6.07 -4.86 -5.62
C ALA A 184 6.65 -3.62 -6.32
N GLU A 185 5.82 -2.61 -6.58
CA GLU A 185 6.13 -1.39 -7.31
C GLU A 185 7.15 -0.53 -6.55
N GLU A 186 7.03 -0.43 -5.22
CA GLU A 186 7.97 0.32 -4.37
C GLU A 186 9.35 -0.34 -4.36
N VAL A 187 9.40 -1.67 -4.22
CA VAL A 187 10.63 -2.46 -4.27
C VAL A 187 11.31 -2.36 -5.63
N ILE A 188 10.53 -2.50 -6.72
CA ILE A 188 11.03 -2.40 -8.09
C ILE A 188 11.59 -1.00 -8.36
N ARG A 189 10.87 0.05 -7.95
CA ARG A 189 11.31 1.45 -8.13
C ARG A 189 12.62 1.73 -7.40
N SER A 190 12.77 1.26 -6.16
CA SER A 190 14.02 1.36 -5.40
C SER A 190 15.18 0.60 -6.03
N ALA A 191 14.93 -0.62 -6.54
CA ALA A 191 15.94 -1.37 -7.28
C ALA A 191 16.40 -0.62 -8.54
N MET A 192 15.46 -0.04 -9.30
CA MET A 192 15.79 0.70 -10.52
C MET A 192 16.61 1.95 -10.19
N LEU A 193 16.27 2.67 -9.12
CA LEU A 193 17.06 3.80 -8.62
C LEU A 193 18.51 3.39 -8.31
N LEU A 194 18.69 2.32 -7.54
CA LEU A 194 20.01 1.81 -7.15
C LEU A 194 20.86 1.42 -8.37
N LEU A 195 20.26 0.64 -9.28
CA LEU A 195 20.93 0.14 -10.49
C LEU A 195 21.26 1.28 -11.46
N TYR A 196 20.34 2.25 -11.62
CA TYR A 196 20.54 3.41 -12.50
C TYR A 196 21.63 4.35 -11.97
N ALA A 197 21.64 4.60 -10.65
CA ALA A 197 22.67 5.39 -10.00
C ALA A 197 24.06 4.72 -10.03
N GLY A 198 24.10 3.40 -10.25
CA GLY A 198 25.34 2.62 -10.31
C GLY A 198 26.05 2.57 -8.96
N ALA A 199 25.27 2.24 -7.91
CA ALA A 199 25.78 2.10 -6.55
C ALA A 199 26.96 1.11 -6.50
N LYS A 200 27.91 1.38 -5.59
CA LYS A 200 29.11 0.53 -5.45
C LYS A 200 28.77 -0.81 -4.82
N THR A 201 27.86 -0.80 -3.86
CA THR A 201 27.28 -1.96 -3.20
C THR A 201 25.91 -2.20 -3.80
N LEU A 202 25.63 -3.45 -4.16
CA LEU A 202 24.33 -3.88 -4.67
C LEU A 202 23.47 -4.34 -3.50
N GLU A 203 23.06 -3.37 -2.69
CA GLU A 203 22.17 -3.57 -1.55
C GLU A 203 21.03 -2.56 -1.64
N MET A 204 19.81 -2.96 -1.27
CA MET A 204 18.68 -2.03 -1.18
C MET A 204 19.05 -0.86 -0.24
N PRO A 205 18.66 0.38 -0.55
CA PRO A 205 19.12 1.52 0.21
C PRO A 205 18.44 1.62 1.58
N SER A 206 19.18 2.05 2.60
CA SER A 206 18.57 2.67 3.79
C SER A 206 18.02 4.07 3.47
N LYS A 207 17.26 4.70 4.39
CA LYS A 207 16.81 6.09 4.24
C LYS A 207 17.96 7.04 3.87
N GLY A 208 19.09 6.98 4.60
CA GLY A 208 20.26 7.83 4.33
C GLY A 208 20.95 7.53 3.00
N GLU A 209 20.99 6.27 2.57
CA GLU A 209 21.54 5.89 1.27
C GLU A 209 20.66 6.37 0.12
N PHE A 210 19.33 6.29 0.28
CA PHE A 210 18.38 6.84 -0.67
C PHE A 210 18.64 8.34 -0.93
N ILE A 211 18.77 9.15 0.14
CA ILE A 211 19.07 10.58 0.01
C ILE A 211 20.37 10.79 -0.78
N LYS A 212 21.43 10.05 -0.46
CA LYS A 212 22.73 10.14 -1.15
C LYS A 212 22.63 9.75 -2.63
N LEU A 213 21.81 8.74 -2.97
CA LEU A 213 21.57 8.34 -4.36
C LEU A 213 20.88 9.47 -5.14
N VAL A 214 19.82 10.05 -4.59
CA VAL A 214 19.09 11.17 -5.23
C VAL A 214 19.98 12.40 -5.38
N GLU A 215 20.75 12.77 -4.36
CA GLU A 215 21.73 13.86 -4.44
C GLU A 215 22.80 13.59 -5.49
N ALA A 216 23.29 12.35 -5.60
CA ALA A 216 24.24 11.97 -6.64
C ALA A 216 23.63 12.13 -8.04
N LEU A 217 22.37 11.72 -8.23
CA LEU A 217 21.64 11.88 -9.50
C LEU A 217 21.45 13.34 -9.93
N ARG A 218 21.32 14.26 -8.97
CA ARG A 218 21.14 15.71 -9.21
C ARG A 218 22.44 16.43 -9.57
N LYS A 219 23.61 15.83 -9.36
CA LYS A 219 24.90 16.44 -9.72
C LYS A 219 25.04 16.54 -11.24
N LYS A 220 25.48 17.71 -11.74
CA LYS A 220 25.76 17.93 -13.17
C LYS A 220 26.82 16.97 -13.75
N SER A 221 27.71 16.46 -12.89
CA SER A 221 28.74 15.49 -13.25
C SER A 221 28.25 14.04 -13.26
N PHE A 222 26.99 13.78 -12.88
CA PHE A 222 26.43 12.44 -12.86
C PHE A 222 26.41 11.85 -14.27
N LYS A 223 26.90 10.61 -14.39
CA LYS A 223 26.80 9.81 -15.61
C LYS A 223 26.24 8.44 -15.25
N PRO A 224 25.16 7.98 -15.91
CA PRO A 224 24.64 6.64 -15.67
C PRO A 224 25.70 5.60 -16.06
N LYS A 225 25.68 4.46 -15.36
CA LYS A 225 26.59 3.33 -15.58
C LYS A 225 25.80 2.13 -16.08
N PRO A 226 25.50 2.03 -17.39
CA PRO A 226 24.69 0.94 -17.93
C PRO A 226 25.34 -0.43 -17.68
N THR A 227 26.66 -0.49 -17.55
CA THR A 227 27.41 -1.72 -17.25
C THR A 227 27.04 -2.34 -15.90
N THR A 228 26.56 -1.56 -14.92
CA THR A 228 26.05 -2.10 -13.65
C THR A 228 24.80 -2.94 -13.87
N LEU A 229 23.88 -2.45 -14.71
CA LEU A 229 22.66 -3.16 -15.07
C LEU A 229 22.97 -4.44 -15.84
N ASP A 230 23.83 -4.37 -16.84
CA ASP A 230 24.19 -5.55 -17.64
C ASP A 230 24.94 -6.61 -16.81
N ALA A 231 25.76 -6.18 -15.85
CA ALA A 231 26.40 -7.11 -14.90
C ALA A 231 25.39 -7.76 -13.95
N PHE A 232 24.43 -6.99 -13.44
CA PHE A 232 23.35 -7.49 -12.58
C PHE A 232 22.46 -8.51 -13.31
N LEU A 233 22.22 -8.31 -14.60
CA LEU A 233 21.34 -9.16 -15.41
C LEU A 233 21.99 -10.43 -15.96
N ARG A 234 23.31 -10.61 -15.81
CA ARG A 234 24.04 -11.73 -16.43
C ARG A 234 23.49 -13.11 -16.07
N GLU A 235 23.01 -13.27 -14.85
CA GLU A 235 22.48 -14.54 -14.32
C GLU A 235 20.96 -14.47 -14.05
N ALA A 236 20.29 -13.43 -14.56
CA ALA A 236 18.85 -13.27 -14.39
C ALA A 236 18.07 -14.28 -15.26
N PRO A 237 16.97 -14.85 -14.76
CA PRO A 237 16.02 -15.57 -15.61
C PRO A 237 15.51 -14.66 -16.74
N GLU A 238 15.31 -15.21 -17.95
CA GLU A 238 14.94 -14.45 -19.15
C GLU A 238 13.72 -13.52 -18.92
N ALA A 239 12.67 -14.03 -18.27
CA ALA A 239 11.49 -13.23 -17.94
C ALA A 239 11.82 -12.04 -17.02
N PHE A 240 12.68 -12.24 -16.01
CA PHE A 240 13.08 -11.19 -15.08
C PHE A 240 14.07 -10.22 -15.71
N GLU A 241 14.92 -10.67 -16.64
CA GLU A 241 15.75 -9.76 -17.43
C GLU A 241 14.87 -8.80 -18.23
N GLN A 242 13.88 -9.32 -18.97
CA GLN A 242 12.95 -8.51 -19.75
C GLN A 242 12.19 -7.53 -18.85
N MET A 243 11.66 -8.00 -17.72
CA MET A 243 10.94 -7.17 -16.75
C MET A 243 11.83 -6.09 -16.14
N THR A 244 13.10 -6.37 -15.84
CA THR A 244 14.05 -5.37 -15.35
C THR A 244 14.32 -4.31 -16.40
N ARG A 245 14.55 -4.68 -17.66
CA ARG A 245 14.79 -3.69 -18.73
C ARG A 245 13.55 -2.81 -18.94
N GLN A 246 12.35 -3.40 -18.92
CA GLN A 246 11.10 -2.65 -19.01
C GLN A 246 10.92 -1.71 -17.80
N ALA A 247 11.13 -2.20 -16.58
CA ALA A 247 11.01 -1.40 -15.36
C ALA A 247 12.05 -0.27 -15.32
N MET A 248 13.26 -0.50 -15.83
CA MET A 248 14.29 0.53 -15.94
C MET A 248 13.86 1.63 -16.92
N GLN A 249 13.30 1.26 -18.07
CA GLN A 249 12.79 2.24 -19.02
C GLN A 249 11.64 3.05 -18.43
N GLU A 250 10.66 2.39 -17.79
CA GLU A 250 9.57 3.06 -17.08
C GLU A 250 10.08 4.01 -15.99
N PHE A 251 11.08 3.59 -15.21
CA PHE A 251 11.72 4.42 -14.19
C PHE A 251 12.37 5.67 -14.80
N ILE A 252 13.09 5.53 -15.92
CA ILE A 252 13.72 6.65 -16.63
C ILE A 252 12.67 7.64 -17.14
N ASP A 253 11.56 7.14 -17.66
CA ASP A 253 10.52 7.97 -18.27
C ASP A 253 9.64 8.67 -17.24
N THR A 254 9.40 8.04 -16.08
CA THR A 254 8.38 8.50 -15.12
C THR A 254 8.97 9.01 -13.79
N ALA A 255 9.85 8.26 -13.15
CA ALA A 255 10.33 8.54 -11.80
C ALA A 255 11.58 9.44 -11.82
N LEU A 256 12.51 9.18 -12.73
CA LEU A 256 13.78 9.90 -12.82
C LEU A 256 13.63 11.43 -13.01
N PRO A 257 12.71 11.95 -13.85
CA PRO A 257 12.53 13.40 -13.98
C PRO A 257 12.15 14.06 -12.65
N ARG A 258 11.30 13.39 -11.85
CA ARG A 258 10.87 13.87 -10.54
C ARG A 258 12.03 13.85 -9.54
N LEU A 259 12.81 12.77 -9.53
CA LEU A 259 14.02 12.66 -8.69
C LEU A 259 15.05 13.75 -9.00
N LYS A 260 15.20 14.12 -10.28
CA LYS A 260 16.13 15.18 -10.71
C LYS A 260 15.60 16.59 -10.49
N SER A 261 14.29 16.77 -10.31
CA SER A 261 13.71 18.08 -10.04
C SER A 261 14.24 18.64 -8.71
N PRO A 262 14.65 19.92 -8.67
CA PRO A 262 15.06 20.58 -7.43
C PRO A 262 13.87 21.05 -6.57
N GLU A 263 12.63 20.91 -7.06
CA GLU A 263 11.42 21.43 -6.39
C GLU A 263 11.17 20.80 -5.02
N LYS A 264 11.58 19.54 -4.85
CA LYS A 264 11.42 18.79 -3.59
C LYS A 264 12.74 18.25 -3.10
N SER A 265 12.92 18.24 -1.79
CA SER A 265 14.06 17.57 -1.17
C SER A 265 13.96 16.05 -1.39
N ALA A 266 15.09 15.34 -1.29
CA ALA A 266 15.05 13.88 -1.35
C ALA A 266 14.27 13.29 -0.15
N ASP A 267 14.33 13.96 1.00
CA ASP A 267 13.58 13.63 2.21
C ASP A 267 12.07 13.71 1.97
N GLU A 268 11.61 14.82 1.38
CA GLU A 268 10.21 15.00 0.98
C GLU A 268 9.73 13.94 -0.02
N ILE A 269 10.58 13.57 -0.98
CA ILE A 269 10.23 12.55 -1.99
C ILE A 269 10.05 11.18 -1.35
N LEU A 270 10.91 10.83 -0.39
CA LEU A 270 10.87 9.54 0.28
C LEU A 270 9.54 9.34 1.03
N HIS A 271 9.03 10.42 1.62
CA HIS A 271 7.88 10.39 2.54
C HIS A 271 6.56 10.83 1.93
N ALA A 272 6.58 11.37 0.71
CA ALA A 272 5.35 11.79 0.04
C ALA A 272 4.72 10.60 -0.72
N GLU A 273 3.68 9.99 -0.15
CA GLU A 273 2.91 8.87 -0.76
C GLU A 273 2.49 9.16 -2.21
N ALA A 274 2.05 10.39 -2.48
CA ALA A 274 1.61 10.85 -3.81
C ALA A 274 2.73 10.81 -4.89
N GLN A 275 3.99 10.64 -4.49
CA GLN A 275 5.14 10.67 -5.41
C GLN A 275 5.63 9.29 -5.84
N GLY A 276 4.97 8.24 -5.36
CA GLY A 276 5.36 6.86 -5.58
C GLY A 276 6.43 6.47 -4.57
N ALA A 277 5.99 5.84 -3.48
CA ALA A 277 6.84 5.45 -2.37
C ALA A 277 8.04 4.58 -2.79
N TYR A 278 9.14 4.68 -2.04
CA TYR A 278 10.34 3.88 -2.29
C TYR A 278 10.48 2.91 -1.14
N PHE A 279 10.79 1.65 -1.46
CA PHE A 279 11.29 0.74 -0.46
C PHE A 279 12.65 1.21 0.04
N VAL A 280 12.81 1.31 1.37
CA VAL A 280 14.06 1.52 2.06
C VAL A 280 14.18 0.48 3.16
N ARG A 281 15.37 -0.06 3.36
CA ARG A 281 15.60 -1.04 4.43
C ARG A 281 15.53 -0.40 5.81
N ASP A 282 15.23 -1.23 6.79
CA ASP A 282 15.37 -0.87 8.19
C ASP A 282 16.81 -0.45 8.48
N ALA A 283 16.91 0.66 9.21
CA ALA A 283 18.16 1.28 9.58
C ALA A 283 18.56 0.87 10.99
N SER A 284 19.86 0.70 11.23
CA SER A 284 20.38 0.64 12.60
C SER A 284 20.20 2.00 13.31
N GLU A 285 20.28 2.05 14.64
CA GLU A 285 20.22 3.33 15.37
C GLU A 285 21.27 4.33 14.87
N ASP A 286 22.48 3.85 14.56
CA ASP A 286 23.56 4.68 14.00
C ASP A 286 23.18 5.27 12.63
N ASP A 287 22.47 4.51 11.79
CA ASP A 287 21.99 4.96 10.49
C ASP A 287 20.87 5.99 10.62
N VAL A 288 19.99 5.86 11.62
CA VAL A 288 18.94 6.85 11.93
C VAL A 288 19.58 8.18 12.33
N VAL A 289 20.54 8.16 13.25
CA VAL A 289 21.26 9.39 13.66
C VAL A 289 22.02 10.01 12.48
N ALA A 290 22.62 9.19 11.62
CA ALA A 290 23.29 9.66 10.41
C ALA A 290 22.31 10.28 9.40
N TYR A 291 21.12 9.72 9.28
CA TYR A 291 20.03 10.22 8.44
C TYR A 291 19.51 11.58 8.93
N ASP A 292 19.19 11.72 10.22
CA ASP A 292 18.70 12.98 10.78
C ASP A 292 19.71 14.12 10.59
N ARG A 293 21.01 13.83 10.78
CA ARG A 293 22.09 14.79 10.52
C ARG A 293 22.21 15.16 9.04
N LEU A 294 21.80 14.27 8.14
CA LEU A 294 21.84 14.48 6.69
C LEU A 294 20.68 15.38 6.24
N VAL A 295 19.45 15.09 6.67
CA VAL A 295 18.25 15.77 6.18
C VAL A 295 17.86 17.00 7.02
N ALA A 296 18.21 17.02 8.30
CA ALA A 296 17.78 18.03 9.27
C ALA A 296 18.95 18.55 10.12
N LYS A 297 20.10 18.84 9.49
CA LYS A 297 21.33 19.28 10.17
C LYS A 297 21.10 20.45 11.13
N GLU A 298 20.31 21.43 10.71
CA GLU A 298 20.04 22.63 11.51
C GLU A 298 19.12 22.33 12.70
N TRP A 299 18.12 21.46 12.51
CA TRP A 299 17.29 20.94 13.60
C TRP A 299 18.12 20.22 14.65
N VAL A 300 18.96 19.27 14.25
CA VAL A 300 19.87 18.54 15.16
C VAL A 300 20.80 19.50 15.91
N ARG A 301 21.29 20.55 15.24
CA ARG A 301 22.12 21.59 15.87
C ARG A 301 21.35 22.37 16.94
N ILE A 302 20.11 22.76 16.64
CA ILE A 302 19.26 23.57 17.52
C ILE A 302 18.79 22.75 18.72
N THR A 303 18.33 21.52 18.51
CA THR A 303 17.86 20.60 19.56
C THR A 303 19.00 19.96 20.34
N LYS A 304 20.25 20.11 19.85
CA LYS A 304 21.44 19.41 20.35
C LYS A 304 21.27 17.88 20.36
N GLY A 305 20.47 17.35 19.44
CA GLY A 305 20.15 15.92 19.34
C GLY A 305 19.10 15.44 20.34
N ASN A 306 18.47 16.33 21.11
CA ASN A 306 17.42 15.98 22.08
C ASN A 306 16.03 16.40 21.58
N ALA A 307 15.72 16.11 20.31
CA ALA A 307 14.43 16.47 19.72
C ALA A 307 13.27 15.69 20.34
N ASP A 308 13.53 14.54 20.95
CA ASP A 308 12.52 13.71 21.62
C ASP A 308 12.15 14.21 23.03
N ASP A 309 12.91 15.18 23.59
CA ASP A 309 12.61 15.78 24.88
C ASP A 309 11.55 16.90 24.71
N PRO A 310 10.33 16.74 25.25
CA PRO A 310 9.28 17.76 25.12
C PRO A 310 9.70 19.11 25.70
N ALA A 311 10.54 19.14 26.72
CA ALA A 311 11.01 20.38 27.32
C ALA A 311 11.97 21.14 26.40
N VAL A 312 12.78 20.42 25.60
CA VAL A 312 13.67 21.03 24.59
C VAL A 312 12.81 21.66 23.49
N LEU A 313 11.84 20.92 22.97
CA LEU A 313 10.92 21.42 21.93
C LEU A 313 10.12 22.63 22.43
N ALA A 314 9.59 22.56 23.66
CA ALA A 314 8.87 23.67 24.28
C ALA A 314 9.73 24.93 24.39
N THR A 315 10.99 24.79 24.82
CA THR A 315 11.93 25.92 24.91
C THR A 315 12.15 26.59 23.56
N ILE A 316 12.34 25.78 22.52
CA ILE A 316 12.59 26.24 21.15
C ILE A 316 11.34 26.92 20.59
N PHE A 317 10.18 26.28 20.66
CA PHE A 317 8.94 26.80 20.07
C PHE A 317 8.48 28.08 20.76
N LEU A 318 8.57 28.18 22.09
CA LEU A 318 8.24 29.42 22.81
C LEU A 318 9.20 30.56 22.46
N SER A 319 10.48 30.23 22.22
CA SER A 319 11.47 31.21 21.75
C SER A 319 11.12 31.71 20.34
N VAL A 320 10.87 30.81 19.39
CA VAL A 320 10.49 31.14 18.01
C VAL A 320 9.18 31.93 17.96
N ALA A 321 8.16 31.49 18.68
CA ALA A 321 6.85 32.14 18.75
C ALA A 321 6.90 33.58 19.29
N THR A 322 7.99 33.95 19.97
CA THR A 322 8.21 35.29 20.53
C THR A 322 9.37 36.03 19.85
N GLY A 323 9.87 35.54 18.72
CA GLY A 323 10.93 36.17 17.93
C GLY A 323 12.34 36.07 18.52
N HIS A 324 12.55 35.20 19.50
CA HIS A 324 13.87 34.91 20.07
C HIS A 324 14.59 33.81 19.27
N PRO A 325 15.93 33.79 19.27
CA PRO A 325 16.69 32.73 18.62
C PRO A 325 16.34 31.34 19.18
N PRO A 326 16.15 30.31 18.34
CA PRO A 326 15.80 28.97 18.79
C PRO A 326 16.99 28.34 19.53
N LYS A 327 16.81 28.04 20.82
CA LYS A 327 17.83 27.43 21.67
C LYS A 327 17.22 26.27 22.47
N ALA A 328 17.95 25.16 22.57
CA ALA A 328 17.56 24.02 23.40
C ALA A 328 17.51 24.29 24.91
N ALA A 329 17.96 25.46 25.37
CA ALA A 329 17.89 25.87 26.77
C ALA A 329 17.78 27.40 26.87
N ALA A 330 17.02 27.88 27.84
CA ALA A 330 16.88 29.31 28.11
C ALA A 330 17.58 29.71 29.41
N LEU A 331 18.09 30.93 29.44
CA LEU A 331 18.52 31.63 30.66
C LEU A 331 17.34 32.38 31.29
N LEU A 332 17.44 32.72 32.58
CA LEU A 332 16.38 33.46 33.29
C LEU A 332 16.01 34.78 32.57
N LYS A 333 17.00 35.49 32.04
CA LYS A 333 16.78 36.74 31.28
C LYS A 333 15.97 36.49 30.00
N GLU A 334 16.25 35.38 29.31
CA GLU A 334 15.56 35.01 28.07
C GLU A 334 14.13 34.58 28.37
N ALA A 335 13.92 33.76 29.41
CA ALA A 335 12.58 33.35 29.84
C ALA A 335 11.71 34.56 30.22
N LYS A 336 12.25 35.52 30.98
CA LYS A 336 11.52 36.78 31.28
C LYS A 336 11.18 37.56 30.01
N SER A 337 12.13 37.66 29.06
CA SER A 337 11.92 38.34 27.78
C SER A 337 10.84 37.67 26.92
N ILE A 338 10.82 36.33 26.87
CA ILE A 338 9.78 35.54 26.19
C ILE A 338 8.41 35.82 26.82
N ILE A 339 8.31 35.77 28.16
CA ILE A 339 7.06 36.03 28.90
C ILE A 339 6.56 37.45 28.64
N THR A 340 7.43 38.46 28.74
CA THR A 340 7.08 39.85 28.43
C THR A 340 6.54 39.97 27.00
N THR A 341 7.28 39.42 26.02
CA THR A 341 6.89 39.51 24.61
C THR A 341 5.55 38.83 24.36
N PHE A 342 5.33 37.67 24.95
CA PHE A 342 4.05 36.97 24.90
C PHE A 342 2.91 37.81 25.49
N ARG A 343 3.09 38.41 26.68
CA ARG A 343 2.05 39.23 27.32
C ARG A 343 1.71 40.49 26.51
N GLU A 344 2.67 41.03 25.76
CA GLU A 344 2.48 42.21 24.92
C GLU A 344 1.82 41.89 23.57
N LYS A 345 2.16 40.75 22.94
CA LYS A 345 1.86 40.50 21.52
C LYS A 345 1.23 39.14 21.23
N GLY A 346 1.17 38.24 22.19
CA GLY A 346 0.80 36.84 22.00
C GLY A 346 1.89 36.03 21.29
N PHE A 347 1.55 34.81 20.89
CA PHE A 347 2.44 33.91 20.15
C PHE A 347 2.25 34.02 18.63
N ASP A 348 3.36 34.16 17.91
CA ASP A 348 3.37 34.01 16.45
C ASP A 348 3.43 32.54 16.06
N SER A 349 2.25 31.93 15.92
CA SER A 349 2.14 30.54 15.49
C SER A 349 2.64 30.31 14.04
N LYS A 350 2.65 31.35 13.20
CA LYS A 350 3.15 31.22 11.82
C LYS A 350 4.65 31.11 11.80
N ALA A 351 5.35 31.84 12.68
CA ALA A 351 6.79 31.70 12.86
C ALA A 351 7.19 30.28 13.29
N VAL A 352 6.43 29.67 14.20
CA VAL A 352 6.67 28.28 14.63
C VAL A 352 6.43 27.30 13.49
N ALA A 353 5.32 27.42 12.76
CA ALA A 353 5.06 26.57 11.60
C ALA A 353 6.14 26.68 10.53
N ALA A 354 6.56 27.91 10.18
CA ALA A 354 7.63 28.14 9.22
C ALA A 354 8.98 27.55 9.68
N PHE A 355 9.31 27.68 10.97
CA PHE A 355 10.51 27.09 11.57
C PHE A 355 10.50 25.55 11.47
N ILE A 356 9.36 24.92 11.75
CA ILE A 356 9.18 23.46 11.62
C ILE A 356 9.35 23.05 10.14
N ASP A 357 8.69 23.76 9.23
CA ASP A 357 8.75 23.47 7.79
C ASP A 357 10.16 23.64 7.20
N GLU A 358 10.94 24.59 7.74
CA GLU A 358 12.28 24.86 7.22
C GLU A 358 13.34 23.89 7.77
N HIS A 359 13.23 23.49 9.05
CA HIS A 359 14.34 22.80 9.71
C HIS A 359 14.05 21.37 10.13
N ALA A 360 12.81 21.04 10.52
CA ALA A 360 12.50 19.72 11.06
C ALA A 360 12.50 18.63 9.96
N PRO A 361 12.83 17.36 10.31
CA PRO A 361 12.67 16.22 9.41
C PRO A 361 11.25 16.14 8.87
N PHE A 362 11.08 15.84 7.58
CA PHE A 362 9.77 15.92 6.93
C PHE A 362 8.68 15.09 7.62
N GLU A 363 8.99 13.84 8.02
CA GLU A 363 8.06 12.93 8.72
C GLU A 363 7.50 13.54 10.01
N GLN A 364 8.28 14.39 10.70
CA GLN A 364 7.89 14.93 12.01
C GLN A 364 7.10 16.24 11.92
N ARG A 365 7.05 16.88 10.74
CA ARG A 365 6.54 18.26 10.63
C ARG A 365 5.09 18.41 11.08
N GLU A 366 4.22 17.52 10.63
CA GLU A 366 2.80 17.60 10.96
C GLU A 366 2.56 17.30 12.44
N ASP A 367 3.21 16.29 13.00
CA ASP A 367 3.10 15.97 14.44
C ASP A 367 3.62 17.12 15.32
N LEU A 368 4.74 17.75 14.94
CA LEU A 368 5.27 18.92 15.65
C LEU A 368 4.32 20.13 15.58
N LYS A 369 3.65 20.34 14.44
CA LYS A 369 2.63 21.41 14.29
C LYS A 369 1.39 21.10 15.11
N LEU A 370 0.96 19.84 15.17
CA LEU A 370 -0.15 19.39 16.01
C LEU A 370 0.18 19.59 17.49
N MET A 371 1.34 19.11 17.95
CA MET A 371 1.82 19.32 19.31
C MET A 371 1.87 20.80 19.69
N TRP A 372 2.38 21.67 18.80
CA TRP A 372 2.35 23.11 19.04
C TRP A 372 0.92 23.63 19.18
N SER A 373 0.05 23.32 18.22
CA SER A 373 -1.26 23.96 18.09
C SER A 373 -2.31 23.45 19.07
N GLN A 374 -2.23 22.18 19.47
CA GLN A 374 -3.21 21.47 20.29
C GLN A 374 -2.79 21.32 21.75
N ASP A 375 -1.48 21.20 22.02
CA ASP A 375 -0.99 20.92 23.38
C ASP A 375 -0.20 22.10 23.96
N LEU A 376 0.98 22.39 23.41
CA LEU A 376 1.93 23.32 24.03
C LEU A 376 1.44 24.76 24.04
N ARG A 377 0.90 25.27 22.92
CA ARG A 377 0.45 26.66 22.84
C ARG A 377 -0.74 26.92 23.77
N PRO A 378 -1.85 26.15 23.74
CA PRO A 378 -2.98 26.39 24.64
C PRO A 378 -2.57 26.35 26.12
N ASP A 379 -1.73 25.40 26.51
CA ASP A 379 -1.23 25.27 27.88
C ASP A 379 -0.34 26.48 28.28
N ALA A 380 0.59 26.86 27.41
CA ALA A 380 1.46 28.02 27.64
C ALA A 380 0.69 29.33 27.70
N GLU A 381 -0.34 29.52 26.86
CA GLU A 381 -1.16 30.73 26.87
C GLU A 381 -1.86 30.93 28.22
N VAL A 382 -2.39 29.86 28.80
CA VAL A 382 -3.02 29.89 30.13
C VAL A 382 -2.01 30.25 31.21
N HIS A 383 -0.83 29.62 31.19
CA HIS A 383 0.11 29.72 32.30
C HIS A 383 1.03 30.93 32.25
N LEU A 384 1.31 31.48 31.06
CA LEU A 384 2.17 32.65 30.90
C LEU A 384 1.40 33.98 31.00
N ALA A 385 0.08 33.96 30.82
CA ALA A 385 -0.76 35.14 30.89
C ALA A 385 -0.82 35.74 32.30
N ASP A 386 -1.03 37.06 32.33
CA ASP A 386 -1.31 37.84 33.53
C ASP A 386 -2.67 38.53 33.37
N ASN A 387 -3.71 37.70 33.28
CA ASN A 387 -5.07 38.14 32.97
C ASN A 387 -6.06 37.95 34.14
N ASP A 388 -5.63 37.37 35.26
CA ASP A 388 -6.45 37.21 36.47
C ASP A 388 -6.21 38.40 37.43
N PRO A 389 -7.16 39.34 37.57
CA PRO A 389 -7.01 40.48 38.46
C PRO A 389 -6.97 40.11 39.94
N GLN A 390 -7.46 38.91 40.32
CA GLN A 390 -7.46 38.41 41.70
C GLN A 390 -6.13 37.72 42.04
N MET A 391 -5.37 37.29 41.04
CA MET A 391 -4.07 36.65 41.21
C MET A 391 -3.03 37.19 40.21
N PRO A 392 -2.63 38.47 40.34
CA PRO A 392 -1.69 39.11 39.42
C PRO A 392 -0.31 38.47 39.51
N ASP A 393 0.32 38.28 38.35
CA ASP A 393 1.66 37.72 38.18
C ASP A 393 2.65 38.79 37.69
N ALA A 394 2.59 39.96 38.30
CA ALA A 394 3.38 41.14 37.92
C ALA A 394 4.90 40.89 37.94
N TYR A 395 5.36 40.00 38.83
CA TYR A 395 6.78 39.61 38.94
C TYR A 395 7.13 38.34 38.16
N MET A 396 6.16 37.77 37.42
CA MET A 396 6.29 36.56 36.59
C MET A 396 6.59 35.28 37.38
N ASP A 397 6.31 35.21 38.67
CA ASP A 397 6.65 34.05 39.50
C ASP A 397 5.91 32.79 39.05
N ARG A 398 4.61 32.90 38.70
CA ARG A 398 3.81 31.79 38.18
C ARG A 398 4.28 31.39 36.79
N ALA A 399 4.46 32.37 35.89
CA ALA A 399 4.94 32.11 34.53
C ALA A 399 6.35 31.48 34.51
N LEU A 400 7.26 31.93 35.37
CA LEU A 400 8.61 31.35 35.51
C LEU A 400 8.61 29.99 36.20
N LYS A 401 7.60 29.68 37.02
CA LYS A 401 7.40 28.32 37.57
C LYS A 401 6.97 27.37 36.46
N TYR A 402 5.98 27.74 35.66
CA TYR A 402 5.57 26.98 34.47
C TYR A 402 6.74 26.74 33.53
N PHE A 403 7.48 27.79 33.18
CA PHE A 403 8.63 27.68 32.28
C PHE A 403 9.68 26.69 32.81
N ARG A 404 9.93 26.66 34.12
CA ARG A 404 10.88 25.70 34.72
C ARG A 404 10.38 24.25 34.73
N GLN A 405 9.06 24.05 34.75
CA GLN A 405 8.46 22.72 34.77
C GLN A 405 8.38 22.12 33.37
N ASN A 406 8.17 22.96 32.35
CA ASN A 406 7.86 22.53 30.99
C ASN A 406 8.93 22.89 29.95
N CYS A 407 10.00 23.60 30.33
CA CYS A 407 11.11 23.97 29.44
C CYS A 407 12.47 23.70 30.10
N VAL A 408 13.53 23.68 29.28
CA VAL A 408 14.91 23.51 29.74
C VAL A 408 15.43 24.84 30.28
N ALA A 409 15.26 25.02 31.59
CA ALA A 409 15.69 26.20 32.33
C ALA A 409 17.12 26.06 32.87
N ASN A 410 18.05 26.90 32.41
CA ASN A 410 19.43 26.91 32.90
C ASN A 410 19.62 27.97 34.01
N TRP A 411 18.82 27.90 35.07
CA TRP A 411 18.98 28.72 36.27
C TRP A 411 18.38 28.04 37.51
N LYS A 412 18.91 28.36 38.70
CA LYS A 412 18.40 27.82 39.97
C LYS A 412 17.09 28.51 40.38
N SER A 413 16.21 27.78 41.07
CA SER A 413 15.04 28.38 41.70
C SER A 413 15.46 29.40 42.75
N SER A 414 14.96 30.63 42.65
CA SER A 414 15.02 31.56 43.78
C SER A 414 14.15 31.00 44.89
N SER A 415 14.75 30.60 46.02
CA SER A 415 14.02 30.35 47.26
C SER A 415 13.61 31.72 47.81
N ARG A 416 12.42 32.19 47.46
CA ARG A 416 11.75 33.27 48.17
C ARG A 416 10.37 32.83 48.55
#